data_AF-A0A7C4WHZ7-F1
#
_entry.id   AF-A0A7C4WHZ7-F1
#
_cell.length_a   1.000
_cell.length_b   1.000
_cell.length_c   1.000
_cell.angle_alpha   90.00
_cell.angle_beta   90.00
_cell.angle_gamma   90.00
#
_symmetry.space_group_name_H-M   'P 1'
#
loop_
_entity.id
_entity.type
_entity.pdbx_description
1 polymer ?
#
loop_
_entity_poly.entity_id
_entity_poly.type
_entity_poly.pdbx_seq_one_letter_code
_entity_poly.pdbx_strand_id
1 'polypeptide(L)'
;QKGIRHDKVLMSVVVQKMVNAKAAGVMFTIHPVTGERDKIVIEGVWGLGEAVVSGSVTPDIYVVDKKTLQILEKRIAEKTHKLVRDPYSGQTVRVEVPSEESRDPCLTDGEVLKLAELAIKIEQHYGQPQDIEWAIDYDLKFPESVFIVQSRPETVWTLREERREEKMVVARGRKVVVKGLPASPGVWAGKAKVVRSIEEASRLIEKGDILVTTMTNPDWVPYMRLAGAIVTDEGGMTCHAAIVSRELGIPAIVGSGNATKVLETGKEYTVDASTGVVYEGVVEELIKKGREEGIKTVTTQPTMPAMESIITTGTKIYMNLGVPEKIVEYAQLPFDGIGLMRIEFILSSIGEHPLYLVERGEEEKFIKKLADGIALVARYVQPRPVVVRFSDFKTNEYRKLKGGEKYELEEHNPMLGYRGVSRYISPQYERAFRLECRAIKRVRDELGLKNVWIMLPFVRTTWEVEKVLKIMREEGLERGRDFKVWVMAEVPSVIFMADKFCKYIDGFSIGSNDLTQLILGVDRDSEILPNLDPRYFDERDPAVLRAISHLIKVAHKHGVTVSICGQGPSYLEDFVEWLVRQGIDSISVNPDAVVRVRRLVAQVERRILLENMLEVKGKRRHQRK
;
A
#
# COMPACT_ATOMS: atom_id res chain seq x y z
N GLN A 1 -16.76 -6.74 13.19
CA GLN A 1 -16.03 -5.45 13.21
C GLN A 1 -15.80 -4.82 14.60
N LYS A 2 -16.62 -5.05 15.65
CA LYS A 2 -16.31 -4.53 17.02
C LYS A 2 -16.33 -5.59 18.16
N GLY A 3 -16.25 -6.88 17.84
CA GLY A 3 -16.31 -7.95 18.86
C GLY A 3 -17.69 -8.18 19.49
N ILE A 4 -18.76 -7.61 18.92
CA ILE A 4 -20.14 -7.85 19.34
C ILE A 4 -20.72 -8.97 18.47
N ARG A 5 -21.20 -10.05 19.09
CA ARG A 5 -21.79 -11.19 18.37
C ARG A 5 -23.06 -10.75 17.65
N HIS A 6 -23.17 -11.02 16.35
CA HIS A 6 -24.29 -10.60 15.50
C HIS A 6 -25.66 -11.06 16.03
N ASP A 7 -25.73 -12.29 16.58
CA ASP A 7 -26.92 -12.86 17.22
C ASP A 7 -27.31 -12.23 18.56
N LYS A 8 -26.48 -11.32 19.08
CA LYS A 8 -26.73 -10.49 20.27
C LYS A 8 -26.80 -9.00 19.95
N VAL A 9 -26.62 -8.61 18.70
CA VAL A 9 -26.80 -7.23 18.28
C VAL A 9 -28.26 -7.05 17.89
N LEU A 10 -29.00 -6.31 18.70
CA LEU A 10 -30.29 -5.79 18.29
C LEU A 10 -30.02 -4.56 17.42
N MET A 11 -30.52 -4.58 16.18
CA MET A 11 -30.49 -3.41 15.31
C MET A 11 -31.77 -2.61 15.54
N SER A 12 -31.61 -1.33 15.87
CA SER A 12 -32.75 -0.42 15.89
C SER A 12 -33.06 0.01 14.47
N VAL A 13 -34.30 -0.20 14.03
CA VAL A 13 -34.79 0.36 12.77
C VAL A 13 -35.45 1.70 13.12
N VAL A 14 -34.80 2.80 12.73
CA VAL A 14 -35.34 4.14 12.92
C VAL A 14 -36.18 4.49 11.69
N VAL A 15 -37.48 4.67 11.88
CA VAL A 15 -38.38 5.16 10.84
C VAL A 15 -38.51 6.68 11.03
N GLN A 16 -37.80 7.43 10.19
CA GLN A 16 -37.80 8.89 10.21
C GLN A 16 -38.65 9.44 9.05
N LYS A 17 -39.37 10.52 9.29
CA LYS A 17 -40.11 11.23 8.24
C LYS A 17 -39.09 11.82 7.24
N MET A 18 -39.25 11.52 5.96
CA MET A 18 -38.41 12.07 4.89
C MET A 18 -38.63 13.58 4.72
N VAL A 19 -37.54 14.32 4.51
CA VAL A 19 -37.54 15.74 4.14
C VAL A 19 -37.63 15.85 2.62
N ASN A 20 -38.50 16.72 2.10
CA ASN A 20 -38.60 16.96 0.66
C ASN A 20 -37.48 17.93 0.24
N ALA A 21 -36.25 17.43 0.14
CA ALA A 21 -35.07 18.30 0.11
C ALA A 21 -34.94 19.09 -1.20
N LYS A 22 -34.93 20.43 -1.11
CA LYS A 22 -34.42 21.34 -2.14
C LYS A 22 -32.91 21.20 -2.26
N ALA A 23 -32.23 21.15 -1.13
CA ALA A 23 -30.80 20.95 -1.01
C ALA A 23 -30.51 20.13 0.25
N ALA A 24 -29.44 19.34 0.23
CA ALA A 24 -29.02 18.55 1.36
C ALA A 24 -27.51 18.30 1.31
N GLY A 25 -26.95 17.86 2.42
CA GLY A 25 -25.54 17.53 2.47
C GLY A 25 -25.05 17.27 3.88
N VAL A 26 -23.76 17.50 4.07
CA VAL A 26 -23.04 17.22 5.30
C VAL A 26 -22.38 18.47 5.82
N MET A 27 -22.16 18.57 7.12
CA MET A 27 -21.36 19.62 7.71
C MET A 27 -20.56 19.10 8.90
N PHE A 28 -19.35 19.61 9.02
CA PHE A 28 -18.40 19.24 10.06
C PHE A 28 -18.16 20.44 10.97
N THR A 29 -18.25 20.24 12.28
CA THR A 29 -17.87 21.27 13.27
C THR A 29 -16.36 21.34 13.45
N ILE A 30 -15.58 20.85 12.51
CA ILE A 30 -14.15 20.97 12.45
C ILE A 30 -13.81 20.93 10.97
N HIS A 31 -12.79 21.65 10.52
CA HIS A 31 -12.37 21.51 9.14
C HIS A 31 -11.87 20.07 8.90
N PRO A 32 -12.54 19.25 8.04
CA PRO A 32 -12.26 17.82 7.95
C PRO A 32 -10.86 17.54 7.36
N VAL A 33 -10.35 18.46 6.54
CA VAL A 33 -9.00 18.40 5.95
C VAL A 33 -7.89 19.01 6.83
N THR A 34 -8.09 20.18 7.45
CA THR A 34 -7.03 20.89 8.21
C THR A 34 -7.08 20.62 9.72
N GLY A 35 -8.21 20.17 10.24
CA GLY A 35 -8.46 19.97 11.67
C GLY A 35 -8.62 21.28 12.45
N GLU A 36 -8.91 22.39 11.78
CA GLU A 36 -9.20 23.69 12.40
C GLU A 36 -10.56 23.64 13.13
N ARG A 37 -10.53 23.75 14.46
CA ARG A 37 -11.71 23.66 15.34
C ARG A 37 -12.52 24.94 15.41
N ASP A 38 -11.98 26.05 14.95
CA ASP A 38 -12.66 27.34 14.86
C ASP A 38 -13.47 27.49 13.56
N LYS A 39 -13.47 26.47 12.69
CA LYS A 39 -14.19 26.48 11.43
C LYS A 39 -15.30 25.42 11.39
N ILE A 40 -16.36 25.73 10.67
CA ILE A 40 -17.39 24.80 10.23
C ILE A 40 -17.27 24.69 8.72
N VAL A 41 -17.27 23.46 8.20
CA VAL A 41 -17.28 23.21 6.76
C VAL A 41 -18.62 22.60 6.41
N ILE A 42 -19.35 23.23 5.50
CA ILE A 42 -20.67 22.82 5.03
C ILE A 42 -20.54 22.45 3.56
N GLU A 43 -20.93 21.22 3.23
CA GLU A 43 -20.97 20.71 1.86
C GLU A 43 -22.41 20.46 1.45
N GLY A 44 -22.82 20.96 0.29
CA GLY A 44 -24.22 20.88 -0.16
C GLY A 44 -24.37 20.57 -1.64
N VAL A 45 -25.46 19.88 -1.97
CA VAL A 45 -25.92 19.64 -3.35
C VAL A 45 -27.41 19.93 -3.48
N TRP A 46 -27.87 20.03 -4.72
CA TRP A 46 -29.30 20.04 -5.04
C TRP A 46 -29.95 18.68 -4.77
N GLY A 47 -31.17 18.68 -4.24
CA GLY A 47 -31.95 17.47 -3.98
C GLY A 47 -31.51 16.72 -2.72
N LEU A 48 -31.64 15.39 -2.74
CA LEU A 48 -31.33 14.49 -1.62
C LEU A 48 -29.81 14.33 -1.41
N GLY A 49 -29.39 14.26 -0.13
CA GLY A 49 -27.97 14.28 0.28
C GLY A 49 -27.18 12.99 -0.04
N GLU A 50 -27.85 11.94 -0.52
CA GLU A 50 -27.23 10.68 -0.93
C GLU A 50 -26.13 10.88 -1.99
N ALA A 51 -26.27 11.89 -2.87
CA ALA A 51 -25.27 12.22 -3.87
C ALA A 51 -23.94 12.73 -3.29
N VAL A 52 -23.96 13.36 -2.10
CA VAL A 52 -22.75 13.82 -1.39
C VAL A 52 -22.08 12.64 -0.71
N VAL A 53 -22.85 11.81 0.00
CA VAL A 53 -22.33 10.65 0.75
C VAL A 53 -21.73 9.60 -0.18
N SER A 54 -22.31 9.41 -1.37
CA SER A 54 -21.80 8.50 -2.40
C SER A 54 -20.67 9.09 -3.26
N GLY A 55 -20.42 10.40 -3.17
CA GLY A 55 -19.42 11.09 -3.98
C GLY A 55 -19.77 11.18 -5.47
N SER A 56 -21.04 11.02 -5.84
CA SER A 56 -21.48 11.01 -7.25
C SER A 56 -21.58 12.41 -7.86
N VAL A 57 -21.58 13.47 -7.03
CA VAL A 57 -21.63 14.88 -7.42
C VAL A 57 -20.61 15.67 -6.60
N THR A 58 -19.89 16.59 -7.25
CA THR A 58 -19.03 17.56 -6.56
C THR A 58 -19.91 18.60 -5.84
N PRO A 59 -19.88 18.70 -4.49
CA PRO A 59 -20.72 19.61 -3.75
C PRO A 59 -20.20 21.05 -3.77
N ASP A 60 -21.08 21.99 -3.45
CA ASP A 60 -20.66 23.33 -3.03
C ASP A 60 -20.03 23.24 -1.64
N ILE A 61 -18.99 24.04 -1.40
CA ILE A 61 -18.28 24.08 -0.12
C ILE A 61 -18.34 25.48 0.45
N TYR A 62 -18.80 25.58 1.69
CA TYR A 62 -18.84 26.80 2.48
C TYR A 62 -18.01 26.61 3.74
N VAL A 63 -17.10 27.54 4.02
CA VAL A 63 -16.31 27.55 5.26
C VAL A 63 -16.75 28.72 6.10
N VAL A 64 -17.20 28.46 7.33
CA VAL A 64 -17.73 29.47 8.26
C VAL A 64 -16.85 29.53 9.50
N ASP A 65 -16.54 30.74 9.96
CA ASP A 65 -15.88 30.96 11.25
C ASP A 65 -16.88 30.80 12.40
N LYS A 66 -16.56 29.94 13.37
CA LYS A 66 -17.45 29.65 14.50
C LYS A 66 -17.65 30.82 15.45
N LYS A 67 -16.67 31.71 15.57
CA LYS A 67 -16.69 32.81 16.55
C LYS A 67 -17.45 34.00 16.00
N THR A 68 -17.21 34.34 14.74
CA THR A 68 -17.80 35.51 14.09
C THR A 68 -19.07 35.18 13.30
N LEU A 69 -19.34 33.89 13.04
CA LEU A 69 -20.41 33.44 12.16
C LEU A 69 -20.36 34.13 10.79
N GLN A 70 -19.14 34.25 10.23
CA GLN A 70 -18.91 34.80 8.90
C GLN A 70 -18.51 33.71 7.93
N ILE A 71 -19.04 33.78 6.71
CA ILE A 71 -18.64 32.89 5.62
C ILE A 71 -17.27 33.35 5.12
N LEU A 72 -16.24 32.56 5.39
CA LEU A 72 -14.84 32.82 5.01
C LEU A 72 -14.57 32.45 3.56
N GLU A 73 -15.21 31.38 3.08
CA GLU A 73 -14.97 30.83 1.75
C GLU A 73 -16.26 30.25 1.17
N LYS A 74 -16.46 30.45 -0.13
CA LYS A 74 -17.51 29.81 -0.94
C LYS A 74 -16.89 29.24 -2.20
N ARG A 75 -17.03 27.94 -2.41
CA ARG A 75 -16.67 27.27 -3.66
C ARG A 75 -17.94 26.67 -4.25
N ILE A 76 -18.36 27.19 -5.39
CA ILE A 76 -19.55 26.70 -6.08
C ILE A 76 -19.11 25.75 -7.18
N ALA A 77 -19.54 24.50 -7.08
CA ALA A 77 -19.22 23.46 -8.04
C ALA A 77 -20.33 23.35 -9.11
N GLU A 78 -19.95 22.91 -10.31
CA GLU A 78 -20.91 22.60 -11.36
C GLU A 78 -21.63 21.28 -11.04
N LYS A 79 -22.91 21.37 -10.68
CA LYS A 79 -23.75 20.25 -10.25
C LYS A 79 -24.60 19.79 -11.43
N THR A 80 -24.16 18.76 -12.13
CA THR A 80 -24.78 18.30 -13.40
C THR A 80 -26.07 17.51 -13.23
N HIS A 81 -26.32 16.95 -12.04
CA HIS A 81 -27.53 16.18 -11.73
C HIS A 81 -27.87 16.27 -10.25
N LYS A 82 -29.13 15.98 -9.92
CA LYS A 82 -29.68 15.92 -8.55
C LYS A 82 -30.51 14.66 -8.35
N LEU A 83 -30.59 14.21 -7.10
CA LEU A 83 -31.47 13.10 -6.70
C LEU A 83 -32.75 13.67 -6.11
N VAL A 84 -33.89 13.24 -6.63
CA VAL A 84 -35.22 13.67 -6.15
C VAL A 84 -36.09 12.46 -5.89
N ARG A 85 -37.11 12.63 -5.05
CA ARG A 85 -38.14 11.62 -4.86
C ARG A 85 -39.14 11.69 -6.00
N ASP A 86 -39.36 10.57 -6.69
CA ASP A 86 -40.45 10.45 -7.65
C ASP A 86 -41.81 10.43 -6.90
N PRO A 87 -42.72 11.38 -7.15
CA PRO A 87 -44.01 11.44 -6.46
C PRO A 87 -44.93 10.24 -6.76
N TYR A 88 -44.70 9.51 -7.86
CA TYR A 88 -45.54 8.39 -8.26
C TYR A 88 -45.04 7.05 -7.72
N SER A 89 -43.77 6.69 -7.96
CA SER A 89 -43.19 5.43 -7.47
C SER A 89 -42.68 5.52 -6.03
N GLY A 90 -42.45 6.72 -5.52
CA GLY A 90 -41.80 6.95 -4.22
C GLY A 90 -40.30 6.65 -4.19
N GLN A 91 -39.70 6.26 -5.33
CA GLN A 91 -38.28 5.94 -5.43
C GLN A 91 -37.41 7.19 -5.59
N THR A 92 -36.14 7.07 -5.23
CA THR A 92 -35.12 8.07 -5.53
C THR A 92 -34.72 7.97 -7.00
N VAL A 93 -34.86 9.05 -7.75
CA VAL A 93 -34.51 9.12 -9.18
C VAL A 93 -33.51 10.23 -9.45
N ARG A 94 -32.64 10.01 -10.44
CA ARG A 94 -31.66 10.99 -10.90
C ARG A 94 -32.29 11.87 -11.98
N VAL A 95 -32.20 13.18 -11.79
CA VAL A 95 -32.67 14.20 -12.73
C VAL A 95 -31.52 15.13 -13.07
N GLU A 96 -31.36 15.48 -14.35
CA GLU A 96 -30.35 16.45 -14.80
C GLU A 96 -30.70 17.85 -14.28
N VAL A 97 -29.67 18.59 -13.86
CA VAL A 97 -29.84 20.00 -13.48
C VAL A 97 -29.70 20.82 -14.77
N PRO A 98 -30.66 21.72 -15.10
CA PRO A 98 -30.54 22.60 -16.25
C PRO A 98 -29.21 23.35 -16.25
N SER A 99 -28.58 23.52 -17.42
CA SER A 99 -27.25 24.13 -17.53
C SER A 99 -27.17 25.57 -17.01
N GLU A 100 -28.31 26.26 -16.93
CA GLU A 100 -28.41 27.61 -16.38
C GLU A 100 -28.33 27.61 -14.84
N GLU A 101 -28.82 26.55 -14.18
CA GLU A 101 -28.86 26.41 -12.71
C GLU A 101 -27.70 25.56 -12.16
N SER A 102 -26.95 24.87 -13.03
CA SER A 102 -25.89 23.93 -12.62
C SER A 102 -24.75 24.59 -11.86
N ARG A 103 -24.55 25.90 -12.07
CA ARG A 103 -23.52 26.73 -11.42
C ARG A 103 -24.06 27.63 -10.32
N ASP A 104 -25.35 27.55 -10.03
CA ASP A 104 -25.93 28.30 -8.92
C ASP A 104 -25.59 27.65 -7.58
N PRO A 105 -25.45 28.45 -6.51
CA PRO A 105 -25.25 27.93 -5.16
C PRO A 105 -26.50 27.19 -4.70
N CYS A 106 -26.33 25.96 -4.18
CA CYS A 106 -27.44 25.18 -3.63
C CYS A 106 -28.03 25.76 -2.33
N LEU A 107 -27.28 26.65 -1.66
CA LEU A 107 -27.65 27.31 -0.42
C LEU A 107 -27.52 28.82 -0.55
N THR A 108 -28.43 29.54 0.11
CA THR A 108 -28.30 30.97 0.38
C THR A 108 -27.39 31.21 1.58
N ASP A 109 -26.81 32.41 1.67
CA ASP A 109 -25.98 32.80 2.82
C ASP A 109 -26.71 32.67 4.15
N GLY A 110 -28.01 33.00 4.18
CA GLY A 110 -28.85 32.84 5.37
C GLY A 110 -28.97 31.38 5.82
N GLU A 111 -29.14 30.45 4.87
CA GLU A 111 -29.19 29.01 5.14
C GLU A 111 -27.84 28.48 5.64
N VAL A 112 -26.73 28.91 5.03
CA VAL A 112 -25.35 28.57 5.47
C VAL A 112 -25.11 29.00 6.92
N LEU A 113 -25.46 30.24 7.26
CA LEU A 113 -25.29 30.76 8.61
C LEU A 113 -26.21 30.07 9.62
N LYS A 114 -27.43 29.71 9.21
CA LYS A 114 -28.35 28.98 10.08
C LYS A 114 -27.87 27.56 10.38
N LEU A 115 -27.34 26.87 9.37
CA LEU A 115 -26.69 25.57 9.54
C LEU A 115 -25.49 25.67 10.49
N ALA A 116 -24.65 26.69 10.32
CA ALA A 116 -23.52 26.92 11.22
C ALA A 116 -23.97 27.17 12.67
N GLU A 117 -25.02 27.98 12.89
CA GLU A 117 -25.61 28.21 14.23
C GLU A 117 -26.07 26.89 14.89
N LEU A 118 -26.75 26.02 14.12
CA LEU A 118 -27.20 24.71 14.60
C LEU A 118 -26.01 23.78 14.88
N ALA A 119 -24.98 23.79 14.03
CA ALA A 119 -23.78 23.00 14.20
C ALA A 119 -23.05 23.34 15.51
N ILE A 120 -22.92 24.64 15.83
CA ILE A 120 -22.34 25.12 17.10
C ILE A 120 -23.15 24.60 18.29
N LYS A 121 -24.49 24.71 18.24
CA LYS A 121 -25.37 24.24 19.32
C LYS A 121 -25.24 22.73 19.53
N ILE A 122 -25.15 21.96 18.44
CA ILE A 122 -24.99 20.50 18.46
C ILE A 122 -23.62 20.10 19.05
N GLU A 123 -22.54 20.75 18.62
CA GLU A 123 -21.20 20.51 19.18
C GLU A 123 -21.12 20.88 20.67
N GLN A 124 -21.71 22.01 21.07
CA GLN A 124 -21.79 22.41 22.48
C GLN A 124 -22.57 21.40 23.32
N HIS A 125 -23.65 20.84 22.77
CA HIS A 125 -24.44 19.82 23.45
C HIS A 125 -23.65 18.51 23.68
N TYR A 126 -22.92 18.04 22.68
CA TYR A 126 -22.16 16.79 22.76
C TYR A 126 -20.73 16.94 23.31
N GLY A 127 -20.23 18.18 23.44
CA GLY A 127 -18.91 18.49 24.00
C GLY A 127 -17.71 18.07 23.15
N GLN A 128 -17.93 17.68 21.88
CA GLN A 128 -16.88 17.22 20.97
C GLN A 128 -17.26 17.50 19.51
N PRO A 129 -16.30 17.59 18.58
CA PRO A 129 -16.59 17.84 17.17
C PRO A 129 -17.56 16.81 16.57
N GLN A 130 -18.44 17.28 15.68
CA GLN A 130 -19.52 16.50 15.10
C GLN A 130 -19.44 16.48 13.57
N ASP A 131 -19.84 15.35 13.02
CA ASP A 131 -20.24 15.13 11.63
C ASP A 131 -21.78 15.11 11.60
N ILE A 132 -22.37 16.02 10.82
CA ILE A 132 -23.80 16.33 10.85
C ILE A 132 -24.37 16.29 9.43
N GLU A 133 -25.41 15.50 9.22
CA GLU A 133 -26.19 15.50 7.99
C GLU A 133 -27.39 16.46 8.12
N TRP A 134 -27.68 17.20 7.07
CA TRP A 134 -28.74 18.22 7.04
C TRP A 134 -29.50 18.23 5.72
N ALA A 135 -30.70 18.79 5.75
CA ALA A 135 -31.55 18.99 4.58
C ALA A 135 -32.34 20.31 4.70
N ILE A 136 -32.48 21.01 3.57
CA ILE A 136 -33.36 22.16 3.41
C ILE A 136 -34.63 21.69 2.70
N ASP A 137 -35.75 21.75 3.39
CA ASP A 137 -37.05 21.37 2.86
C ASP A 137 -37.53 22.37 1.79
N TYR A 138 -38.06 21.84 0.69
CA TYR A 138 -38.55 22.63 -0.44
C TYR A 138 -39.88 23.32 -0.15
N ASP A 139 -40.75 22.70 0.66
CA ASP A 139 -42.13 23.15 0.88
C ASP A 139 -42.23 24.19 2.01
N LEU A 140 -41.24 24.22 2.90
CA LEU A 140 -41.17 25.15 4.03
C LEU A 140 -40.34 26.39 3.70
N LYS A 141 -40.62 27.50 4.40
CA LYS A 141 -39.86 28.75 4.25
C LYS A 141 -38.70 28.77 5.23
N PHE A 142 -37.62 29.46 4.86
CA PHE A 142 -36.54 29.78 5.79
C PHE A 142 -37.05 30.73 6.89
N PRO A 143 -36.70 30.52 8.18
CA PRO A 143 -35.71 29.55 8.69
C PRO A 143 -36.26 28.15 9.05
N GLU A 144 -37.56 27.91 8.98
CA GLU A 144 -38.20 26.65 9.36
C GLU A 144 -37.88 25.47 8.41
N SER A 145 -37.39 25.77 7.21
CA SER A 145 -36.98 24.77 6.22
C SER A 145 -35.70 24.00 6.57
N VAL A 146 -34.93 24.41 7.58
CA VAL A 146 -33.62 23.82 7.90
C VAL A 146 -33.76 22.66 8.88
N PHE A 147 -33.46 21.44 8.43
CA PHE A 147 -33.52 20.23 9.24
C PHE A 147 -32.14 19.60 9.43
N ILE A 148 -31.90 19.08 10.63
CA ILE A 148 -30.79 18.19 10.94
C ILE A 148 -31.32 16.76 10.94
N VAL A 149 -30.75 15.89 10.13
CA VAL A 149 -31.25 14.51 9.97
C VAL A 149 -30.42 13.51 10.77
N GLN A 150 -29.11 13.75 10.92
CA GLN A 150 -28.20 12.88 11.67
C GLN A 150 -27.06 13.71 12.28
N SER A 151 -26.62 13.37 13.50
CA SER A 151 -25.38 13.90 14.08
C SER A 151 -24.62 12.80 14.81
N ARG A 152 -23.30 12.73 14.62
CA ARG A 152 -22.42 11.75 15.26
C ARG A 152 -21.05 12.39 15.55
N PRO A 153 -20.29 11.85 16.52
CA PRO A 153 -18.94 12.32 16.80
C PRO A 153 -18.03 12.21 15.57
N GLU A 154 -17.23 13.24 15.32
CA GLU A 154 -16.18 13.21 14.31
C GLU A 154 -15.00 12.40 14.86
N THR A 155 -14.69 11.25 14.25
CA THR A 155 -13.76 10.27 14.84
C THR A 155 -12.33 10.36 14.32
N VAL A 156 -12.08 11.05 13.19
CA VAL A 156 -10.75 11.11 12.54
C VAL A 156 -9.80 12.06 13.28
N TRP A 157 -10.30 13.20 13.77
CA TRP A 157 -9.47 14.18 14.49
C TRP A 157 -9.45 13.96 16.01
N THR A 158 -10.51 13.39 16.58
CA THR A 158 -10.58 13.07 18.03
C THR A 158 -9.58 11.98 18.40
N LEU A 159 -9.33 11.00 17.52
CA LEU A 159 -8.25 10.00 17.66
C LEU A 159 -6.84 10.55 17.37
N ARG A 160 -6.73 11.71 16.72
CA ARG A 160 -5.44 12.39 16.47
C ARG A 160 -4.97 13.20 17.68
N GLU A 161 -5.85 13.69 18.55
CA GLU A 161 -5.48 14.62 19.64
C GLU A 161 -4.54 14.04 20.69
N GLU A 162 -4.70 12.78 21.10
CA GLU A 162 -3.74 12.12 22.02
C GLU A 162 -2.32 12.02 21.41
N ARG A 163 -2.19 12.14 20.09
CA ARG A 163 -0.90 12.16 19.37
C ARG A 163 -0.47 13.55 18.88
N ARG A 164 -1.32 14.57 18.98
CA ARG A 164 -1.13 15.89 18.33
C ARG A 164 -0.54 16.95 19.26
N GLU A 165 -0.72 16.83 20.58
CA GLU A 165 -0.15 17.80 21.53
C GLU A 165 1.38 17.93 21.42
N GLU A 166 2.10 16.86 21.05
CA GLU A 166 3.56 16.93 20.84
C GLU A 166 3.97 17.52 19.46
N LYS A 167 3.10 17.44 18.43
CA LYS A 167 3.53 17.68 17.05
C LYS A 167 3.15 19.05 16.45
N MET A 168 2.11 19.72 16.94
CA MET A 168 1.48 20.86 16.23
C MET A 168 2.13 22.25 16.44
N VAL A 169 3.11 22.41 17.32
CA VAL A 169 3.75 23.72 17.57
C VAL A 169 4.53 24.27 16.36
N VAL A 170 4.79 23.45 15.32
CA VAL A 170 5.82 23.73 14.30
C VAL A 170 5.31 24.41 13.00
N ALA A 171 4.02 24.51 12.68
CA ALA A 171 3.59 24.81 11.29
C ALA A 171 2.72 26.07 11.07
N ARG A 172 2.98 27.20 11.76
CA ARG A 172 2.34 28.49 11.41
C ARG A 172 3.24 29.30 10.45
N GLY A 173 2.70 29.66 9.27
CA GLY A 173 3.28 30.68 8.38
C GLY A 173 4.01 30.21 7.10
N ARG A 174 3.80 28.98 6.61
CA ARG A 174 4.57 28.43 5.47
C ARG A 174 3.72 28.19 4.21
N LYS A 175 4.28 28.50 3.04
CA LYS A 175 3.60 28.36 1.75
C LYS A 175 3.74 26.93 1.21
N VAL A 176 2.61 26.27 1.01
CA VAL A 176 2.51 24.96 0.35
C VAL A 176 2.54 25.15 -1.16
N VAL A 177 3.32 24.35 -1.86
CA VAL A 177 3.59 24.50 -3.31
C VAL A 177 3.01 23.36 -4.11
N VAL A 178 3.12 22.12 -3.62
CA VAL A 178 2.60 20.92 -4.28
C VAL A 178 1.95 20.00 -3.26
N LYS A 179 0.90 19.29 -3.66
CA LYS A 179 0.29 18.18 -2.91
C LYS A 179 0.18 16.96 -3.82
N GLY A 180 0.34 15.76 -3.25
CA GLY A 180 0.14 14.50 -3.95
C GLY A 180 -0.06 13.34 -2.98
N LEU A 181 -0.03 12.12 -3.50
CA LEU A 181 -0.19 10.90 -2.70
C LEU A 181 1.10 10.61 -1.92
N PRO A 182 1.04 10.40 -0.59
CA PRO A 182 2.21 10.07 0.23
C PRO A 182 2.67 8.63 -0.05
N ALA A 183 3.55 8.47 -1.03
CA ALA A 183 3.97 7.16 -1.53
C ALA A 183 4.95 6.48 -0.57
N SER A 184 5.98 7.18 -0.13
CA SER A 184 7.00 6.66 0.80
C SER A 184 7.24 7.70 1.90
N PRO A 185 7.06 7.35 3.19
CA PRO A 185 7.07 8.33 4.27
C PRO A 185 8.46 8.93 4.53
N GLY A 186 8.47 10.09 5.17
CA GLY A 186 9.69 10.79 5.60
C GLY A 186 9.71 12.26 5.18
N VAL A 187 10.73 12.99 5.66
CA VAL A 187 10.90 14.41 5.38
C VAL A 187 12.30 14.67 4.85
N TRP A 188 12.39 15.43 3.77
CA TRP A 188 13.67 15.84 3.19
C TRP A 188 13.61 17.29 2.68
N ALA A 189 14.72 18.01 2.76
CA ALA A 189 14.86 19.30 2.09
C ALA A 189 16.10 19.30 1.20
N GLY A 190 15.95 19.86 0.01
CA GLY A 190 17.00 19.91 -1.00
C GLY A 190 16.59 20.78 -2.19
N LYS A 191 17.45 20.88 -3.18
CA LYS A 191 17.16 21.59 -4.42
C LYS A 191 16.28 20.71 -5.30
N ALA A 192 15.17 21.25 -5.81
CA ALA A 192 14.39 20.57 -6.83
C ALA A 192 15.18 20.51 -8.13
N LYS A 193 15.14 19.36 -8.80
CA LYS A 193 15.65 19.15 -10.14
C LYS A 193 14.51 18.58 -10.97
N VAL A 194 13.87 19.46 -11.74
CA VAL A 194 12.84 19.06 -12.70
C VAL A 194 13.54 18.52 -13.93
N VAL A 195 13.38 17.21 -14.15
CA VAL A 195 14.02 16.48 -15.25
C VAL A 195 12.98 15.66 -15.98
N ARG A 196 12.97 15.75 -17.31
CA ARG A 196 12.00 15.05 -18.17
C ARG A 196 12.58 13.80 -18.84
N SER A 197 13.90 13.64 -18.80
CA SER A 197 14.57 12.46 -19.36
C SER A 197 15.76 12.01 -18.52
N ILE A 198 16.27 10.80 -18.82
CA ILE A 198 17.42 10.18 -18.17
C ILE A 198 18.72 10.95 -18.48
N GLU A 199 18.84 11.51 -19.69
CA GLU A 199 19.98 12.32 -20.11
C GLU A 199 20.00 13.67 -19.40
N GLU A 200 18.84 14.20 -19.02
CA GLU A 200 18.76 15.38 -18.14
C GLU A 200 19.11 14.99 -16.70
N ALA A 201 18.57 13.88 -16.21
CA ALA A 201 18.87 13.37 -14.87
C ALA A 201 20.37 13.13 -14.67
N SER A 202 21.07 12.55 -15.65
CA SER A 202 22.50 12.29 -15.59
C SER A 202 23.38 13.53 -15.52
N ARG A 203 22.88 14.67 -16.03
CA ARG A 203 23.59 15.95 -16.02
C ARG A 203 23.21 16.83 -14.83
N LEU A 204 21.99 16.70 -14.31
CA LEU A 204 21.41 17.69 -13.39
C LEU A 204 21.21 17.19 -11.96
N ILE A 205 21.07 15.87 -11.74
CA ILE A 205 20.79 15.29 -10.42
C ILE A 205 22.10 15.06 -9.66
N GLU A 206 22.20 15.67 -8.49
CA GLU A 206 23.27 15.46 -7.54
C GLU A 206 22.75 14.76 -6.27
N LYS A 207 23.69 14.25 -5.45
CA LYS A 207 23.33 13.55 -4.21
C LYS A 207 22.63 14.51 -3.24
N GLY A 208 21.43 14.16 -2.81
CA GLY A 208 20.61 14.92 -1.87
C GLY A 208 19.59 15.86 -2.52
N ASP A 209 19.52 15.92 -3.85
CA ASP A 209 18.51 16.71 -4.55
C ASP A 209 17.10 16.11 -4.43
N ILE A 210 16.08 16.94 -4.66
CA ILE A 210 14.70 16.49 -4.84
C ILE A 210 14.51 16.20 -6.34
N LEU A 211 14.37 14.92 -6.68
CA LEU A 211 14.08 14.49 -8.05
C LEU A 211 12.61 14.78 -8.37
N VAL A 212 12.37 15.65 -9.35
CA VAL A 212 11.02 15.99 -9.82
C VAL A 212 10.88 15.56 -11.28
N THR A 213 9.91 14.70 -11.59
CA THR A 213 9.70 14.22 -12.97
C THR A 213 8.23 13.82 -13.21
N THR A 214 7.86 13.52 -14.44
CA THR A 214 6.48 13.11 -14.77
C THR A 214 6.20 11.72 -14.20
N MET A 215 7.05 10.75 -14.51
CA MET A 215 6.97 9.36 -14.05
C MET A 215 8.38 8.75 -14.04
N THR A 216 8.61 7.70 -13.25
CA THR A 216 9.88 6.94 -13.27
C THR A 216 9.68 5.53 -13.82
N ASN A 217 10.75 4.96 -14.34
CA ASN A 217 10.87 3.57 -14.78
C ASN A 217 12.21 2.99 -14.27
N PRO A 218 12.52 1.69 -14.49
CA PRO A 218 13.74 1.07 -13.94
C PRO A 218 15.06 1.79 -14.25
N ASP A 219 15.14 2.54 -15.36
CA ASP A 219 16.35 3.26 -15.76
C ASP A 219 16.61 4.50 -14.88
N TRP A 220 15.61 4.93 -14.10
CA TRP A 220 15.73 6.03 -13.14
C TRP A 220 16.38 5.63 -11.82
N VAL A 221 16.45 4.32 -11.51
CA VAL A 221 16.94 3.80 -10.21
C VAL A 221 18.31 4.36 -9.80
N PRO A 222 19.31 4.51 -10.68
CA PRO A 222 20.59 5.14 -10.33
C PRO A 222 20.45 6.57 -9.79
N TYR A 223 19.56 7.38 -10.38
CA TYR A 223 19.32 8.77 -9.99
C TYR A 223 18.40 8.87 -8.78
N MET A 224 17.42 7.96 -8.66
CA MET A 224 16.61 7.83 -7.46
C MET A 224 17.49 7.58 -6.23
N ARG A 225 18.54 6.76 -6.35
CA ARG A 225 19.52 6.55 -5.26
C ARG A 225 20.32 7.78 -4.86
N LEU A 226 20.47 8.75 -5.77
CA LEU A 226 21.12 10.03 -5.47
C LEU A 226 20.14 10.99 -4.80
N ALA A 227 18.86 10.91 -5.14
CA ALA A 227 17.83 11.79 -4.63
C ALA A 227 17.61 11.63 -3.12
N GLY A 228 17.40 12.74 -2.43
CA GLY A 228 16.99 12.74 -1.04
C GLY A 228 15.46 12.73 -0.86
N ALA A 229 14.71 13.12 -1.89
CA ALA A 229 13.28 12.88 -2.02
C ALA A 229 12.84 12.85 -3.49
N ILE A 230 11.68 12.27 -3.76
CA ILE A 230 11.14 12.09 -5.11
C ILE A 230 9.73 12.66 -5.18
N VAL A 231 9.43 13.44 -6.21
CA VAL A 231 8.09 13.98 -6.47
C VAL A 231 7.72 13.71 -7.93
N THR A 232 6.62 12.99 -8.18
CA THR A 232 6.14 12.74 -9.55
C THR A 232 4.78 13.35 -9.84
N ASP A 233 4.56 13.80 -11.08
CA ASP A 233 3.25 14.29 -11.54
C ASP A 233 2.25 13.15 -11.62
N GLU A 234 2.68 12.00 -12.13
CA GLU A 234 1.84 10.84 -12.41
C GLU A 234 2.21 9.66 -11.49
N GLY A 235 1.33 8.66 -11.49
CA GLY A 235 1.49 7.41 -10.76
C GLY A 235 0.71 7.35 -9.44
N GLY A 236 0.12 6.18 -9.19
CA GLY A 236 -0.58 5.86 -7.94
C GLY A 236 0.35 5.25 -6.87
N MET A 237 -0.24 4.85 -5.74
CA MET A 237 0.49 4.24 -4.60
C MET A 237 1.25 2.95 -4.94
N THR A 238 0.98 2.34 -6.09
CA THR A 238 1.59 1.09 -6.58
C THR A 238 2.50 1.31 -7.80
N CYS A 239 2.71 2.56 -8.24
CA CYS A 239 3.55 2.84 -9.40
C CYS A 239 5.05 2.56 -9.11
N HIS A 240 5.86 2.51 -10.16
CA HIS A 240 7.30 2.28 -10.05
C HIS A 240 7.98 3.23 -9.05
N ALA A 241 7.68 4.53 -9.12
CA ALA A 241 8.22 5.53 -8.20
C ALA A 241 7.88 5.22 -6.74
N ALA A 242 6.63 4.84 -6.46
CA ALA A 242 6.16 4.52 -5.12
C ALA A 242 6.81 3.25 -4.57
N ILE A 243 6.89 2.19 -5.38
CA ILE A 243 7.49 0.90 -4.98
C ILE A 243 8.97 1.08 -4.67
N VAL A 244 9.73 1.61 -5.63
CA VAL A 244 11.19 1.71 -5.50
C VAL A 244 11.57 2.70 -4.40
N SER A 245 10.83 3.80 -4.22
CA SER A 245 11.14 4.77 -3.16
C SER A 245 10.92 4.18 -1.76
N ARG A 246 9.87 3.37 -1.56
CA ARG A 246 9.66 2.64 -0.28
C ARG A 246 10.78 1.64 -0.03
N GLU A 247 11.20 0.92 -1.06
CA GLU A 247 12.28 -0.07 -0.95
C GLU A 247 13.63 0.60 -0.66
N LEU A 248 13.88 1.78 -1.24
CA LEU A 248 15.05 2.62 -0.98
C LEU A 248 14.94 3.45 0.30
N GLY A 249 13.78 3.49 0.97
CA GLY A 249 13.52 4.35 2.13
C GLY A 249 13.66 5.84 1.83
N ILE A 250 13.38 6.26 0.59
CA ILE A 250 13.44 7.64 0.14
C ILE A 250 12.03 8.24 0.26
N PRO A 251 11.86 9.41 0.90
CA PRO A 251 10.59 10.12 0.94
C PRO A 251 10.06 10.37 -0.48
N ALA A 252 8.83 9.97 -0.76
CA ALA A 252 8.26 10.11 -2.10
C ALA A 252 6.79 10.52 -2.09
N ILE A 253 6.47 11.46 -2.98
CA ILE A 253 5.10 11.90 -3.29
C ILE A 253 4.84 11.58 -4.77
N VAL A 254 3.75 10.91 -5.07
CA VAL A 254 3.38 10.54 -6.45
C VAL A 254 2.01 11.09 -6.80
N GLY A 255 1.69 11.20 -8.09
CA GLY A 255 0.36 11.64 -8.52
C GLY A 255 0.05 13.09 -8.11
N SER A 256 1.05 13.97 -8.13
CA SER A 256 0.87 15.39 -7.78
C SER A 256 0.16 16.21 -8.86
N GLY A 257 0.09 15.69 -10.10
CA GLY A 257 -0.57 16.29 -11.25
C GLY A 257 0.14 17.51 -11.87
N ASN A 258 0.96 18.25 -11.12
CA ASN A 258 1.58 19.49 -11.60
C ASN A 258 2.96 19.85 -11.01
N ALA A 259 3.64 18.97 -10.27
CA ALA A 259 4.96 19.24 -9.70
C ALA A 259 5.99 19.69 -10.75
N THR A 260 6.04 19.08 -11.95
CA THR A 260 7.00 19.48 -13.00
C THR A 260 6.74 20.88 -13.58
N LYS A 261 5.55 21.43 -13.34
CA LYS A 261 5.15 22.78 -13.78
C LYS A 261 5.33 23.83 -12.69
N VAL A 262 5.16 23.43 -11.43
CA VAL A 262 5.12 24.34 -10.29
C VAL A 262 6.47 24.42 -9.55
N LEU A 263 7.23 23.32 -9.50
CA LEU A 263 8.57 23.33 -8.91
C LEU A 263 9.59 23.85 -9.91
N GLU A 264 10.58 24.57 -9.40
CA GLU A 264 11.63 25.22 -10.21
C GLU A 264 12.98 24.55 -9.96
N THR A 265 13.66 24.16 -11.04
CA THR A 265 14.99 23.56 -10.96
C THR A 265 15.99 24.51 -10.28
N GLY A 266 16.72 24.00 -9.29
CA GLY A 266 17.74 24.73 -8.53
C GLY A 266 17.21 25.44 -7.28
N LYS A 267 15.89 25.55 -7.12
CA LYS A 267 15.26 26.16 -5.94
C LYS A 267 15.05 25.13 -4.83
N GLU A 268 15.16 25.57 -3.59
CA GLU A 268 15.03 24.69 -2.43
C GLU A 268 13.58 24.51 -2.00
N TYR A 269 13.25 23.28 -1.65
CA TYR A 269 11.94 22.89 -1.14
C TYR A 269 12.09 21.91 0.01
N THR A 270 11.03 21.76 0.79
CA THR A 270 10.92 20.70 1.81
C THR A 270 9.77 19.77 1.44
N VAL A 271 10.10 18.49 1.24
CA VAL A 271 9.14 17.41 0.98
C VAL A 271 8.79 16.75 2.30
N ASP A 272 7.53 16.85 2.72
CA ASP A 272 6.93 16.00 3.76
C ASP A 272 6.09 14.91 3.08
N ALA A 273 6.74 13.80 2.78
CA ALA A 273 6.09 12.67 2.12
C ALA A 273 5.22 11.85 3.09
N SER A 274 5.24 12.16 4.40
CA SER A 274 4.31 11.56 5.37
C SER A 274 2.92 12.15 5.26
N THR A 275 2.83 13.42 4.86
CA THR A 275 1.56 14.14 4.65
C THR A 275 1.25 14.39 3.17
N GLY A 276 2.19 14.10 2.27
CA GLY A 276 2.01 14.28 0.84
C GLY A 276 2.13 15.75 0.41
N VAL A 277 2.92 16.56 1.13
CA VAL A 277 3.00 18.01 0.93
C VAL A 277 4.43 18.47 0.64
N VAL A 278 4.61 19.39 -0.30
CA VAL A 278 5.86 20.11 -0.57
C VAL A 278 5.72 21.57 -0.18
N TYR A 279 6.65 22.07 0.64
CA TYR A 279 6.72 23.45 1.11
C TYR A 279 7.82 24.23 0.36
N GLU A 280 7.58 25.53 0.17
CA GLU A 280 8.60 26.44 -0.39
C GLU A 280 9.73 26.67 0.64
N GLY A 281 10.97 26.52 0.20
CA GLY A 281 12.16 26.73 1.03
C GLY A 281 12.48 25.57 1.98
N VAL A 282 13.55 25.76 2.74
CA VAL A 282 14.02 24.82 3.76
C VAL A 282 13.25 25.03 5.06
N VAL A 283 12.53 24.02 5.50
CA VAL A 283 11.74 24.05 6.73
C VAL A 283 12.50 23.31 7.83
N GLU A 284 13.40 24.03 8.50
CA GLU A 284 14.33 23.45 9.49
C GLU A 284 13.65 22.67 10.61
N GLU A 285 12.46 23.07 11.04
CA GLU A 285 11.72 22.38 12.10
C GLU A 285 11.14 21.04 11.65
N LEU A 286 10.71 20.92 10.38
CA LEU A 286 10.29 19.64 9.80
C LEU A 286 11.49 18.73 9.55
N ILE A 287 12.66 19.30 9.23
CA ILE A 287 13.91 18.54 9.07
C ILE A 287 14.43 18.08 10.43
N LYS A 288 14.38 18.91 11.48
CA LYS A 288 14.73 18.53 12.86
C LYS A 288 13.77 17.49 13.40
N LYS A 289 12.45 17.63 13.21
CA LYS A 289 11.48 16.60 13.58
C LYS A 289 11.60 15.34 12.72
N GLY A 290 11.84 15.45 11.42
CA GLY A 290 12.10 14.31 10.55
C GLY A 290 13.40 13.59 10.90
N ARG A 291 14.44 14.34 11.32
CA ARG A 291 15.67 13.79 11.89
C ARG A 291 15.46 13.22 13.28
N GLU A 292 14.69 13.82 14.18
CA GLU A 292 14.42 13.32 15.53
C GLU A 292 13.43 12.15 15.54
N GLU A 293 12.48 12.09 14.61
CA GLU A 293 11.61 10.93 14.37
C GLU A 293 12.37 9.84 13.60
N GLY A 294 13.28 10.24 12.70
CA GLY A 294 14.31 9.39 12.08
C GLY A 294 15.36 8.87 13.07
N ILE A 295 15.70 9.62 14.12
CA ILE A 295 16.69 9.31 15.17
C ILE A 295 16.00 8.59 16.34
N LYS A 296 14.71 8.80 16.62
CA LYS A 296 13.92 7.93 17.50
C LYS A 296 13.59 6.58 16.84
N THR A 297 13.66 6.49 15.50
CA THR A 297 13.65 5.22 14.77
C THR A 297 15.06 4.61 14.57
N VAL A 298 16.15 5.37 14.76
CA VAL A 298 17.54 4.92 14.48
C VAL A 298 18.49 4.93 15.70
N THR A 299 18.15 5.56 16.82
CA THR A 299 18.97 5.56 18.05
C THR A 299 18.13 5.30 19.29
N THR A 300 18.04 4.04 19.65
CA THR A 300 18.16 3.64 21.05
C THR A 300 19.32 2.65 21.16
N GLN A 301 20.45 3.12 21.68
CA GLN A 301 21.36 2.32 22.49
C GLN A 301 21.47 3.01 23.86
N PRO A 302 21.70 2.28 24.96
CA PRO A 302 20.78 1.34 25.56
C PRO A 302 20.46 1.85 26.98
N THR A 303 19.29 2.45 27.18
CA THR A 303 18.57 2.20 28.43
C THR A 303 17.50 1.21 28.03
N MET A 304 17.61 -0.03 28.51
CA MET A 304 16.63 -1.08 28.23
C MET A 304 15.23 -0.49 28.41
N PRO A 305 14.47 -0.22 27.33
CA PRO A 305 13.07 0.06 27.49
C PRO A 305 12.51 -1.24 28.04
N ALA A 306 11.80 -1.16 29.15
CA ALA A 306 11.10 -2.31 29.72
C ALA A 306 10.47 -3.09 28.56
N MET A 307 10.88 -4.35 28.43
CA MET A 307 10.43 -5.35 27.46
C MET A 307 8.97 -5.08 27.06
N GLU A 308 8.72 -4.29 26.00
CA GLU A 308 7.45 -4.36 25.31
C GLU A 308 7.45 -5.78 24.76
N SER A 309 6.72 -6.67 25.44
CA SER A 309 6.65 -8.08 25.12
C SER A 309 6.42 -8.21 23.62
N ILE A 310 7.39 -8.77 22.88
CA ILE A 310 7.22 -9.06 21.45
C ILE A 310 5.95 -9.88 21.35
N ILE A 311 4.92 -9.29 20.74
CA ILE A 311 3.62 -9.91 20.65
C ILE A 311 3.79 -11.21 19.88
N THR A 312 3.63 -12.32 20.58
CA THR A 312 3.78 -13.66 20.00
C THR A 312 2.53 -13.97 19.20
N THR A 313 2.72 -14.31 17.93
CA THR A 313 1.65 -14.71 17.01
C THR A 313 1.87 -16.15 16.54
N GLY A 314 0.78 -16.84 16.22
CA GLY A 314 0.81 -18.15 15.58
C GLY A 314 1.25 -18.03 14.12
N THR A 315 0.58 -17.17 13.35
CA THR A 315 0.97 -16.77 11.99
C THR A 315 2.24 -15.93 12.05
N LYS A 316 3.26 -16.33 11.28
CA LYS A 316 4.56 -15.64 11.24
C LYS A 316 4.47 -14.35 10.43
N ILE A 317 5.12 -13.31 10.92
CA ILE A 317 5.20 -12.02 10.24
C ILE A 317 6.58 -11.91 9.60
N TYR A 318 6.63 -12.08 8.30
CA TYR A 318 7.83 -11.91 7.51
C TYR A 318 7.92 -10.52 6.90
N MET A 319 9.11 -10.18 6.41
CA MET A 319 9.38 -8.91 5.75
C MET A 319 9.77 -9.13 4.28
N ASN A 320 9.29 -8.26 3.40
CA ASN A 320 9.75 -8.12 2.01
C ASN A 320 10.98 -7.22 1.99
N LEU A 321 12.04 -7.64 1.29
CA LEU A 321 13.27 -6.86 1.18
C LEU A 321 13.84 -6.98 -0.26
N GLY A 322 14.02 -5.85 -0.94
CA GLY A 322 14.68 -5.80 -2.25
C GLY A 322 16.09 -5.22 -2.22
N VAL A 323 16.40 -4.38 -1.23
CA VAL A 323 17.67 -3.66 -1.13
C VAL A 323 18.44 -4.19 0.08
N PRO A 324 19.52 -4.98 -0.12
CA PRO A 324 20.24 -5.62 0.97
C PRO A 324 20.73 -4.68 2.06
N GLU A 325 21.22 -3.50 1.69
CA GLU A 325 21.85 -2.54 2.60
C GLU A 325 20.85 -2.00 3.65
N LYS A 326 19.56 -1.99 3.32
CA LYS A 326 18.49 -1.54 4.22
C LYS A 326 18.24 -2.47 5.40
N ILE A 327 18.78 -3.69 5.37
CA ILE A 327 18.61 -4.61 6.50
C ILE A 327 19.21 -4.06 7.80
N VAL A 328 20.25 -3.22 7.72
CA VAL A 328 20.90 -2.61 8.88
C VAL A 328 19.92 -1.74 9.67
N GLU A 329 19.04 -1.03 8.95
CA GLU A 329 17.99 -0.19 9.53
C GLU A 329 16.84 -1.06 10.07
N TYR A 330 16.48 -2.12 9.34
CA TYR A 330 15.26 -2.89 9.61
C TYR A 330 15.44 -4.07 10.56
N ALA A 331 16.67 -4.50 10.85
CA ALA A 331 16.94 -5.70 11.67
C ALA A 331 16.31 -5.65 13.08
N GLN A 332 16.07 -4.44 13.61
CA GLN A 332 15.45 -4.23 14.92
C GLN A 332 13.93 -4.41 14.93
N LEU A 333 13.28 -4.48 13.76
CA LEU A 333 11.84 -4.67 13.67
C LEU A 333 11.43 -6.06 14.16
N PRO A 334 10.21 -6.20 14.74
CA PRO A 334 9.72 -7.48 15.24
C PRO A 334 9.17 -8.34 14.09
N PHE A 335 10.03 -8.83 13.19
CA PHE A 335 9.67 -9.81 12.15
C PHE A 335 10.29 -11.19 12.47
N ASP A 336 9.70 -12.24 11.93
CA ASP A 336 10.09 -13.64 12.17
C ASP A 336 11.06 -14.19 11.11
N GLY A 337 11.32 -13.43 10.03
CA GLY A 337 12.16 -13.80 8.89
C GLY A 337 11.92 -12.92 7.66
N ILE A 338 12.71 -13.10 6.62
CA ILE A 338 12.50 -12.48 5.31
C ILE A 338 11.74 -13.48 4.43
N GLY A 339 10.49 -13.17 4.11
CA GLY A 339 9.60 -14.05 3.34
C GLY A 339 9.73 -13.85 1.83
N LEU A 340 10.29 -12.71 1.42
CA LEU A 340 10.64 -12.41 0.05
C LEU A 340 11.88 -11.52 0.03
N MET A 341 13.04 -12.10 -0.25
CA MET A 341 14.23 -11.36 -0.66
C MET A 341 14.30 -11.32 -2.18
N ARG A 342 14.09 -10.14 -2.76
CA ARG A 342 14.24 -9.88 -4.19
C ARG A 342 15.71 -9.61 -4.52
N ILE A 343 16.20 -10.19 -5.61
CA ILE A 343 17.61 -10.05 -6.02
C ILE A 343 17.79 -9.10 -7.22
N GLU A 344 16.69 -8.58 -7.76
CA GLU A 344 16.65 -7.69 -8.92
C GLU A 344 17.52 -6.43 -8.73
N PHE A 345 17.53 -5.81 -7.54
CA PHE A 345 18.43 -4.68 -7.28
C PHE A 345 19.90 -5.08 -7.29
N ILE A 346 20.23 -6.30 -6.83
CA ILE A 346 21.60 -6.80 -6.89
C ILE A 346 22.00 -7.01 -8.36
N LEU A 347 21.11 -7.60 -9.17
CA LEU A 347 21.29 -7.77 -10.61
C LEU A 347 21.49 -6.43 -11.33
N SER A 348 20.63 -5.44 -11.08
CA SER A 348 20.79 -4.09 -11.62
C SER A 348 22.10 -3.42 -11.18
N SER A 349 22.58 -3.68 -9.96
CA SER A 349 23.87 -3.17 -9.47
C SER A 349 25.09 -3.87 -10.10
N ILE A 350 24.92 -5.09 -10.60
CA ILE A 350 25.92 -5.76 -11.44
C ILE A 350 25.94 -5.06 -12.81
N GLY A 351 24.76 -4.74 -13.35
CA GLY A 351 24.58 -3.89 -14.53
C GLY A 351 24.90 -4.54 -15.87
N GLU A 352 25.25 -5.83 -15.87
CA GLU A 352 25.63 -6.61 -17.05
C GLU A 352 24.80 -7.89 -17.14
N HIS A 353 24.42 -8.27 -18.35
CA HIS A 353 23.65 -9.47 -18.59
C HIS A 353 24.44 -10.72 -18.14
N PRO A 354 23.85 -11.69 -17.43
CA PRO A 354 24.60 -12.85 -16.91
C PRO A 354 25.31 -13.66 -18.01
N LEU A 355 24.65 -13.92 -19.14
CA LEU A 355 25.28 -14.62 -20.27
C LEU A 355 26.42 -13.80 -20.91
N TYR A 356 26.36 -12.46 -20.84
CA TYR A 356 27.45 -11.60 -21.31
C TYR A 356 28.70 -11.73 -20.43
N LEU A 357 28.53 -11.87 -19.12
CA LEU A 357 29.63 -12.16 -18.20
C LEU A 357 30.20 -13.56 -18.43
N VAL A 358 29.33 -14.55 -18.68
CA VAL A 358 29.75 -15.93 -19.01
C VAL A 358 30.60 -15.98 -20.28
N GLU A 359 30.23 -15.28 -21.35
CA GLU A 359 31.02 -15.24 -22.57
C GLU A 359 32.41 -14.62 -22.38
N ARG A 360 32.55 -13.73 -21.38
CA ARG A 360 33.81 -13.03 -21.07
C ARG A 360 34.64 -13.74 -19.99
N GLY A 361 34.16 -14.85 -19.43
CA GLY A 361 34.83 -15.53 -18.31
C GLY A 361 34.83 -14.71 -17.01
N GLU A 362 33.83 -13.83 -16.83
CA GLU A 362 33.69 -12.95 -15.66
C GLU A 362 32.58 -13.45 -14.71
N GLU A 363 32.31 -14.76 -14.66
CA GLU A 363 31.24 -15.34 -13.85
C GLU A 363 31.39 -15.06 -12.35
N GLU A 364 32.62 -15.05 -11.86
CA GLU A 364 32.94 -14.82 -10.45
C GLU A 364 32.47 -13.44 -9.96
N LYS A 365 32.48 -12.43 -10.84
CA LYS A 365 31.96 -11.09 -10.54
C LYS A 365 30.47 -11.15 -10.19
N PHE A 366 29.70 -11.94 -10.95
CA PHE A 366 28.27 -12.14 -10.71
C PHE A 366 28.03 -12.91 -9.42
N ILE A 367 28.69 -14.06 -9.27
CA ILE A 367 28.55 -14.97 -8.12
C ILE A 367 28.86 -14.23 -6.83
N LYS A 368 30.00 -13.51 -6.78
CA LYS A 368 30.45 -12.79 -5.60
C LYS A 368 29.49 -11.66 -5.22
N LYS A 369 29.11 -10.78 -6.17
CA LYS A 369 28.19 -9.67 -5.87
C LYS A 369 26.84 -10.17 -5.34
N LEU A 370 26.30 -11.24 -5.95
CA LEU A 370 25.05 -11.85 -5.52
C LEU A 370 25.18 -12.48 -4.13
N ALA A 371 26.25 -13.23 -3.89
CA ALA A 371 26.54 -13.84 -2.60
C ALA A 371 26.73 -12.80 -1.49
N ASP A 372 27.47 -11.72 -1.75
CA ASP A 372 27.74 -10.66 -0.77
C ASP A 372 26.44 -9.95 -0.35
N GLY A 373 25.56 -9.63 -1.30
CA GLY A 373 24.26 -9.01 -1.03
C GLY A 373 23.34 -9.92 -0.22
N ILE A 374 23.25 -11.20 -0.56
CA ILE A 374 22.45 -12.18 0.20
C ILE A 374 23.03 -12.42 1.60
N ALA A 375 24.36 -12.55 1.69
CA ALA A 375 25.05 -12.79 2.95
C ALA A 375 24.88 -11.63 3.93
N LEU A 376 24.88 -10.39 3.45
CA LEU A 376 24.61 -9.21 4.27
C LEU A 376 23.28 -9.37 5.00
N VAL A 377 22.19 -9.61 4.26
CA VAL A 377 20.85 -9.78 4.84
C VAL A 377 20.81 -10.96 5.80
N ALA A 378 21.32 -12.12 5.36
CA ALA A 378 21.27 -13.34 6.14
C ALA A 378 22.00 -13.22 7.49
N ARG A 379 23.15 -12.52 7.54
CA ARG A 379 23.90 -12.28 8.78
C ARG A 379 23.13 -11.45 9.80
N TYR A 380 22.47 -10.38 9.35
CA TYR A 380 21.73 -9.48 10.25
C TYR A 380 20.48 -10.12 10.86
N VAL A 381 19.92 -11.13 10.21
CA VAL A 381 18.66 -11.74 10.65
C VAL A 381 18.80 -13.12 11.26
N GLN A 382 20.01 -13.68 11.35
CA GLN A 382 20.18 -15.00 11.96
C GLN A 382 19.60 -15.06 13.39
N PRO A 383 18.94 -16.18 13.77
CA PRO A 383 18.74 -17.42 13.01
C PRO A 383 17.47 -17.43 12.12
N ARG A 384 16.79 -16.29 11.94
CA ARG A 384 15.53 -16.19 11.18
C ARG A 384 15.76 -16.57 9.71
N PRO A 385 14.79 -17.23 9.04
CA PRO A 385 14.93 -17.64 7.65
C PRO A 385 14.97 -16.43 6.71
N VAL A 386 15.70 -16.59 5.60
CA VAL A 386 15.70 -15.67 4.46
C VAL A 386 15.33 -16.44 3.21
N VAL A 387 14.14 -16.19 2.69
CA VAL A 387 13.66 -16.82 1.45
C VAL A 387 14.09 -15.95 0.26
N VAL A 388 15.14 -16.36 -0.43
CA VAL A 388 15.65 -15.67 -1.62
C VAL A 388 14.87 -16.11 -2.84
N ARG A 389 14.17 -15.18 -3.49
CA ARG A 389 13.56 -15.46 -4.79
C ARG A 389 14.66 -15.38 -5.86
N PHE A 390 14.80 -16.43 -6.65
CA PHE A 390 15.65 -16.36 -7.84
C PHE A 390 15.14 -15.29 -8.82
N SER A 391 15.99 -14.92 -9.78
CA SER A 391 15.75 -13.78 -10.66
C SER A 391 14.44 -13.87 -11.45
N ASP A 392 13.57 -12.88 -11.31
CA ASP A 392 12.27 -12.88 -12.00
C ASP A 392 12.16 -11.73 -13.01
N PHE A 393 13.30 -11.26 -13.52
CA PHE A 393 13.33 -10.28 -14.61
C PHE A 393 12.67 -10.83 -15.86
N LYS A 394 11.91 -9.94 -16.51
CA LYS A 394 11.34 -10.12 -17.84
C LYS A 394 12.42 -9.92 -18.92
N THR A 395 12.13 -10.36 -20.14
CA THR A 395 13.01 -10.18 -21.31
C THR A 395 13.39 -8.72 -21.54
N ASN A 396 12.42 -7.80 -21.47
CA ASN A 396 12.65 -6.36 -21.63
C ASN A 396 13.54 -5.76 -20.54
N GLU A 397 13.53 -6.30 -19.31
CA GLU A 397 14.41 -5.85 -18.22
C GLU A 397 15.83 -6.38 -18.40
N TYR A 398 16.01 -7.65 -18.75
CA TYR A 398 17.32 -8.21 -19.08
C TYR A 398 17.95 -7.53 -20.31
N ARG A 399 17.13 -7.19 -21.31
CA ARG A 399 17.59 -6.53 -22.54
C ARG A 399 18.27 -5.19 -22.28
N LYS A 400 17.79 -4.46 -21.27
CA LYS A 400 18.33 -3.16 -20.84
C LYS A 400 19.69 -3.26 -20.11
N LEU A 401 20.06 -4.44 -19.62
CA LEU A 401 21.40 -4.63 -19.04
C LEU A 401 22.47 -4.57 -20.14
N LYS A 402 23.68 -4.16 -19.78
CA LYS A 402 24.79 -4.13 -20.74
C LYS A 402 25.03 -5.53 -21.31
N GLY A 403 25.01 -5.62 -22.64
CA GLY A 403 25.13 -6.87 -23.40
C GLY A 403 23.83 -7.69 -23.52
N GLY A 404 22.71 -7.22 -22.97
CA GLY A 404 21.42 -7.93 -22.95
C GLY A 404 20.75 -8.05 -24.32
N GLU A 405 20.86 -7.03 -25.19
CA GLU A 405 20.28 -7.02 -26.54
C GLU A 405 20.66 -8.23 -27.40
N LYS A 406 21.84 -8.82 -27.15
CA LYS A 406 22.31 -10.01 -27.86
C LYS A 406 21.51 -11.27 -27.50
N TYR A 407 21.02 -11.38 -26.27
CA TYR A 407 20.42 -12.60 -25.73
C TYR A 407 18.90 -12.53 -25.60
N GLU A 408 18.36 -11.32 -25.52
CA GLU A 408 16.96 -11.09 -25.17
C GLU A 408 16.15 -10.68 -26.39
N LEU A 409 15.19 -11.52 -26.76
CA LEU A 409 14.21 -11.21 -27.79
C LEU A 409 13.17 -10.22 -27.27
N GLU A 410 12.58 -9.46 -28.19
CA GLU A 410 11.45 -8.60 -27.88
C GLU A 410 10.17 -9.44 -27.84
N GLU A 411 9.42 -9.34 -26.74
CA GLU A 411 8.17 -10.05 -26.55
C GLU A 411 7.00 -9.08 -26.53
N HIS A 412 5.90 -9.44 -27.18
CA HIS A 412 4.66 -8.64 -27.15
C HIS A 412 4.06 -8.51 -25.74
N ASN A 413 4.21 -9.55 -24.91
CA ASN A 413 3.68 -9.58 -23.54
C ASN A 413 4.74 -10.08 -22.55
N PRO A 414 5.74 -9.26 -22.19
CA PRO A 414 6.84 -9.68 -21.31
C PRO A 414 6.38 -10.18 -19.93
N MET A 415 5.20 -9.73 -19.47
CA MET A 415 4.55 -10.20 -18.24
C MET A 415 4.33 -11.72 -18.22
N LEU A 416 3.95 -12.30 -19.36
CA LEU A 416 3.59 -13.72 -19.51
C LEU A 416 4.69 -14.56 -20.16
N GLY A 417 5.73 -13.89 -20.66
CA GLY A 417 6.73 -14.43 -21.56
C GLY A 417 7.87 -15.18 -20.87
N TYR A 418 9.07 -15.03 -21.43
CA TYR A 418 10.25 -15.80 -21.10
C TYR A 418 10.95 -15.31 -19.81
N ARG A 419 10.42 -15.75 -18.67
CA ARG A 419 10.87 -15.41 -17.30
C ARG A 419 10.69 -16.56 -16.29
N GLY A 420 11.21 -16.38 -15.08
CA GLY A 420 11.12 -17.37 -14.00
C GLY A 420 11.65 -18.75 -14.40
N VAL A 421 11.03 -19.82 -13.89
CA VAL A 421 11.58 -21.19 -14.07
C VAL A 421 11.70 -21.63 -15.54
N SER A 422 10.79 -21.22 -16.43
CA SER A 422 10.92 -21.56 -17.86
C SER A 422 12.22 -21.03 -18.47
N ARG A 423 12.72 -19.90 -17.98
CA ARG A 423 14.02 -19.35 -18.38
C ARG A 423 15.17 -20.14 -17.78
N TYR A 424 15.09 -20.54 -16.52
CA TYR A 424 16.18 -21.26 -15.85
C TYR A 424 16.52 -22.61 -16.49
N ILE A 425 15.49 -23.32 -16.98
CA ILE A 425 15.62 -24.65 -17.56
C ILE A 425 15.84 -24.62 -19.08
N SER A 426 15.92 -23.43 -19.68
CA SER A 426 16.10 -23.30 -21.12
C SER A 426 17.55 -23.56 -21.49
N PRO A 427 17.82 -24.19 -22.65
CA PRO A 427 19.19 -24.38 -23.12
C PRO A 427 19.95 -23.05 -23.32
N GLN A 428 19.26 -21.95 -23.61
CA GLN A 428 19.89 -20.66 -23.86
C GLN A 428 20.37 -19.98 -22.58
N TYR A 429 19.68 -20.17 -21.45
CA TYR A 429 19.92 -19.41 -20.22
C TYR A 429 20.36 -20.25 -19.03
N GLU A 430 20.28 -21.59 -19.08
CA GLU A 430 20.67 -22.47 -17.96
C GLU A 430 22.07 -22.14 -17.39
N ARG A 431 23.04 -21.83 -18.25
CA ARG A 431 24.40 -21.43 -17.82
C ARG A 431 24.41 -20.21 -16.90
N ALA A 432 23.52 -19.25 -17.13
CA ALA A 432 23.37 -18.07 -16.27
C ALA A 432 22.68 -18.43 -14.95
N PHE A 433 21.63 -19.25 -14.97
CA PHE A 433 20.94 -19.69 -13.74
C PHE A 433 21.88 -20.47 -12.80
N ARG A 434 22.81 -21.25 -13.34
CA ARG A 434 23.85 -21.94 -12.55
C ARG A 434 24.71 -20.96 -11.74
N LEU A 435 24.90 -19.72 -12.20
CA LEU A 435 25.62 -18.70 -11.42
C LEU A 435 24.85 -18.28 -10.16
N GLU A 436 23.52 -18.15 -10.25
CA GLU A 436 22.67 -17.88 -9.09
C GLU A 436 22.72 -19.04 -8.10
N CYS A 437 22.70 -20.28 -8.58
CA CYS A 437 22.88 -21.47 -7.74
C CYS A 437 24.23 -21.46 -7.02
N ARG A 438 25.33 -21.14 -7.71
CA ARG A 438 26.66 -21.04 -7.11
C ARG A 438 26.74 -19.93 -6.06
N ALA A 439 26.07 -18.80 -6.26
CA ALA A 439 25.99 -17.74 -5.26
C ALA A 439 25.28 -18.21 -3.98
N ILE A 440 24.14 -18.88 -4.11
CA ILE A 440 23.42 -19.46 -2.95
C ILE A 440 24.27 -20.51 -2.25
N LYS A 441 24.93 -21.39 -3.01
CA LYS A 441 25.84 -22.40 -2.45
C LYS A 441 26.98 -21.76 -1.66
N ARG A 442 27.64 -20.75 -2.23
CA ARG A 442 28.70 -19.99 -1.56
C ARG A 442 28.23 -19.40 -0.23
N VAL A 443 27.07 -18.74 -0.23
CA VAL A 443 26.49 -18.16 0.99
C VAL A 443 26.25 -19.23 2.06
N ARG A 444 25.76 -20.40 1.68
CA ARG A 444 25.41 -21.45 2.63
C ARG A 444 26.61 -22.27 3.09
N ASP A 445 27.52 -22.62 2.19
CA ASP A 445 28.59 -23.59 2.43
C ASP A 445 29.90 -22.92 2.83
N GLU A 446 30.28 -21.83 2.17
CA GLU A 446 31.51 -21.11 2.52
C GLU A 446 31.29 -20.14 3.69
N LEU A 447 30.15 -19.42 3.71
CA LEU A 447 29.86 -18.42 4.75
C LEU A 447 29.05 -18.98 5.93
N GLY A 448 28.60 -20.23 5.85
CA GLY A 448 27.86 -20.90 6.93
C GLY A 448 26.44 -20.38 7.17
N LEU A 449 25.87 -19.58 6.26
CA LEU A 449 24.56 -18.94 6.45
C LEU A 449 23.41 -19.88 6.06
N LYS A 450 23.20 -20.91 6.90
CA LYS A 450 22.22 -21.98 6.66
C LYS A 450 20.75 -21.53 6.78
N ASN A 451 20.48 -20.31 7.24
CA ASN A 451 19.14 -19.72 7.26
C ASN A 451 18.66 -19.22 5.89
N VAL A 452 19.48 -19.31 4.83
CA VAL A 452 19.11 -18.91 3.46
C VAL A 452 18.39 -20.04 2.73
N TRP A 453 17.12 -19.83 2.40
CA TRP A 453 16.30 -20.71 1.58
C TRP A 453 16.08 -20.07 0.20
N ILE A 454 15.46 -20.81 -0.72
CA ILE A 454 15.16 -20.29 -2.04
C ILE A 454 13.67 -20.35 -2.37
N MET A 455 13.27 -19.52 -3.32
CA MET A 455 11.96 -19.52 -3.93
C MET A 455 12.06 -19.43 -5.45
N LEU A 456 11.34 -20.30 -6.13
CA LEU A 456 11.24 -20.37 -7.59
C LEU A 456 10.04 -19.52 -8.06
N PRO A 457 10.26 -18.43 -8.81
CA PRO A 457 9.19 -17.61 -9.37
C PRO A 457 8.63 -18.16 -10.69
N PHE A 458 7.42 -17.73 -11.02
CA PHE A 458 6.73 -17.91 -12.30
C PHE A 458 6.70 -19.35 -12.81
N VAL A 459 6.52 -20.30 -11.88
CA VAL A 459 6.35 -21.72 -12.17
C VAL A 459 5.00 -21.94 -12.83
N ARG A 460 4.97 -22.67 -13.94
CA ARG A 460 3.73 -22.99 -14.66
C ARG A 460 3.35 -24.46 -14.51
N THR A 461 4.31 -25.36 -14.46
CA THR A 461 4.05 -26.81 -14.45
C THR A 461 5.02 -27.59 -13.56
N THR A 462 4.66 -28.81 -13.18
CA THR A 462 5.49 -29.63 -12.28
C THR A 462 6.78 -30.11 -12.94
N TRP A 463 6.78 -30.36 -14.25
CA TRP A 463 8.00 -30.80 -14.97
C TRP A 463 9.06 -29.70 -15.02
N GLU A 464 8.66 -28.42 -15.00
CA GLU A 464 9.58 -27.29 -14.87
C GLU A 464 10.29 -27.34 -13.51
N VAL A 465 9.55 -27.61 -12.44
CA VAL A 465 10.09 -27.76 -11.08
C VAL A 465 11.05 -28.95 -11.00
N GLU A 466 10.70 -30.10 -11.60
CA GLU A 466 11.59 -31.25 -11.66
C GLU A 466 12.92 -30.93 -12.35
N LYS A 467 12.88 -30.24 -13.49
CA LYS A 467 14.07 -29.86 -14.25
C LYS A 467 14.95 -28.86 -13.50
N VAL A 468 14.36 -27.81 -12.92
CA VAL A 468 15.16 -26.81 -12.19
C VAL A 468 15.77 -27.41 -10.91
N LEU A 469 15.05 -28.29 -10.20
CA LEU A 469 15.60 -29.01 -9.05
C LEU A 469 16.76 -29.92 -9.46
N LYS A 470 16.71 -30.53 -10.64
CA LYS A 470 17.84 -31.30 -11.18
C LYS A 470 19.07 -30.41 -11.40
N ILE A 471 18.91 -29.25 -12.05
CA ILE A 471 20.01 -28.29 -12.26
C ILE A 471 20.59 -27.82 -10.93
N MET A 472 19.73 -27.48 -9.96
CA MET A 472 20.16 -27.09 -8.61
C MET A 472 20.96 -28.20 -7.92
N ARG A 473 20.51 -29.46 -8.00
CA ARG A 473 21.23 -30.61 -7.44
C ARG A 473 22.60 -30.79 -8.09
N GLU A 474 22.71 -30.61 -9.40
CA GLU A 474 23.99 -30.68 -10.12
C GLU A 474 24.98 -29.59 -9.68
N GLU A 475 24.49 -28.41 -9.26
CA GLU A 475 25.32 -27.38 -8.61
C GLU A 475 25.57 -27.66 -7.11
N GLY A 476 24.95 -28.69 -6.53
CA GLY A 476 25.08 -29.09 -5.14
C GLY A 476 24.09 -28.43 -4.16
N LEU A 477 22.98 -27.89 -4.68
CA LEU A 477 21.87 -27.39 -3.87
C LEU A 477 20.74 -28.41 -3.86
N GLU A 478 20.64 -29.17 -2.77
CA GLU A 478 19.58 -30.17 -2.59
C GLU A 478 18.68 -29.86 -1.41
N ARG A 479 17.37 -29.97 -1.65
CA ARG A 479 16.33 -29.81 -0.64
C ARG A 479 16.55 -30.80 0.50
N GLY A 480 16.44 -30.32 1.74
CA GLY A 480 16.65 -31.15 2.92
C GLY A 480 16.14 -30.53 4.21
N ARG A 481 16.71 -30.97 5.34
CA ARG A 481 16.33 -30.46 6.66
C ARG A 481 16.63 -28.96 6.80
N ASP A 482 17.80 -28.54 6.33
CA ASP A 482 18.33 -27.19 6.55
C ASP A 482 18.27 -26.29 5.30
N PHE A 483 17.81 -26.83 4.16
CA PHE A 483 17.60 -26.08 2.92
C PHE A 483 16.20 -26.33 2.39
N LYS A 484 15.39 -25.27 2.39
CA LYS A 484 14.01 -25.31 1.93
C LYS A 484 13.88 -24.74 0.54
N VAL A 485 13.03 -25.36 -0.26
CA VAL A 485 12.68 -24.92 -1.61
C VAL A 485 11.23 -24.51 -1.63
N TRP A 486 10.96 -23.24 -1.91
CA TRP A 486 9.62 -22.71 -2.07
C TRP A 486 9.30 -22.46 -3.55
N VAL A 487 8.01 -22.42 -3.87
CA VAL A 487 7.52 -21.96 -5.17
C VAL A 487 6.59 -20.77 -4.96
N MET A 488 6.71 -19.77 -5.81
CA MET A 488 5.78 -18.66 -5.82
C MET A 488 4.47 -19.11 -6.49
N ALA A 489 3.38 -19.10 -5.73
CA ALA A 489 2.06 -19.51 -6.19
C ALA A 489 1.33 -18.32 -6.82
N GLU A 490 1.75 -18.00 -8.04
CA GLU A 490 1.26 -16.84 -8.79
C GLU A 490 0.58 -17.22 -10.12
N VAL A 491 0.92 -18.38 -10.69
CA VAL A 491 0.22 -18.90 -11.88
C VAL A 491 -0.95 -19.79 -11.44
N PRO A 492 -2.17 -19.62 -11.99
CA PRO A 492 -3.35 -20.41 -11.58
C PRO A 492 -3.15 -21.93 -11.64
N SER A 493 -2.32 -22.45 -12.55
CA SER A 493 -1.99 -23.88 -12.60
C SER A 493 -1.31 -24.38 -11.32
N VAL A 494 -0.50 -23.56 -10.65
CA VAL A 494 0.13 -23.89 -9.36
C VAL A 494 -0.91 -24.02 -8.26
N ILE A 495 -1.94 -23.18 -8.29
CA ILE A 495 -3.07 -23.24 -7.35
C ILE A 495 -3.85 -24.54 -7.54
N PHE A 496 -4.31 -24.81 -8.75
CA PHE A 496 -5.20 -25.95 -9.03
C PHE A 496 -4.49 -27.30 -8.98
N MET A 497 -3.16 -27.33 -9.17
CA MET A 497 -2.34 -28.55 -9.08
C MET A 497 -1.47 -28.58 -7.82
N ALA A 498 -1.85 -27.84 -6.77
CA ALA A 498 -1.05 -27.71 -5.56
C ALA A 498 -0.67 -29.06 -4.94
N ASP A 499 -1.54 -30.08 -5.01
CA ASP A 499 -1.26 -31.44 -4.54
C ASP A 499 -0.08 -32.10 -5.26
N LYS A 500 0.11 -31.81 -6.55
CA LYS A 500 1.25 -32.29 -7.33
C LYS A 500 2.52 -31.54 -6.99
N PHE A 501 2.44 -30.21 -6.88
CA PHE A 501 3.57 -29.36 -6.52
C PHE A 501 4.13 -29.67 -5.13
N CYS A 502 3.26 -30.00 -4.16
CA CYS A 502 3.65 -30.36 -2.78
C CYS A 502 4.71 -31.47 -2.69
N LYS A 503 4.82 -32.34 -3.71
CA LYS A 503 5.83 -33.41 -3.73
C LYS A 503 7.26 -32.89 -3.88
N TYR A 504 7.43 -31.72 -4.50
CA TYR A 504 8.75 -31.20 -4.89
C TYR A 504 9.26 -30.10 -3.95
N ILE A 505 8.37 -29.47 -3.17
CA ILE A 505 8.65 -28.23 -2.45
C ILE A 505 8.32 -28.32 -0.95
N ASP A 506 8.85 -27.39 -0.16
CA ASP A 506 8.57 -27.25 1.27
C ASP A 506 7.53 -26.18 1.59
N GLY A 507 7.30 -25.24 0.67
CA GLY A 507 6.36 -24.14 0.88
C GLY A 507 5.91 -23.45 -0.39
N PHE A 508 4.75 -22.82 -0.32
CA PHE A 508 4.28 -21.87 -1.31
C PHE A 508 4.42 -20.44 -0.76
N SER A 509 4.74 -19.48 -1.63
CA SER A 509 4.50 -18.07 -1.33
C SER A 509 3.54 -17.51 -2.38
N ILE A 510 2.34 -17.13 -1.98
CA ILE A 510 1.36 -16.52 -2.88
C ILE A 510 1.91 -15.17 -3.35
N GLY A 511 2.17 -15.03 -4.64
CA GLY A 511 2.43 -13.76 -5.29
C GLY A 511 1.12 -13.10 -5.65
N SER A 512 0.49 -12.42 -4.70
CA SER A 512 -0.90 -11.97 -4.84
C SER A 512 -1.12 -11.00 -6.01
N ASN A 513 -0.10 -10.22 -6.36
CA ASN A 513 -0.12 -9.34 -7.52
C ASN A 513 -0.29 -10.12 -8.84
N ASP A 514 0.66 -11.01 -9.16
CA ASP A 514 0.67 -11.79 -10.39
C ASP A 514 -0.49 -12.81 -10.42
N LEU A 515 -0.86 -13.36 -9.27
CA LEU A 515 -2.06 -14.19 -9.14
C LEU A 515 -3.34 -13.44 -9.51
N THR A 516 -3.49 -12.20 -9.02
CA THR A 516 -4.65 -11.37 -9.34
C THR A 516 -4.69 -11.03 -10.83
N GLN A 517 -3.54 -10.67 -11.43
CA GLN A 517 -3.43 -10.41 -12.87
C GLN A 517 -3.90 -11.61 -13.70
N LEU A 518 -3.42 -12.81 -13.36
CA LEU A 518 -3.70 -14.02 -14.13
C LEU A 518 -5.10 -14.60 -13.89
N ILE A 519 -5.67 -14.42 -12.70
CA ILE A 519 -7.04 -14.85 -12.42
C ILE A 519 -8.06 -13.91 -13.08
N LEU A 520 -7.82 -12.60 -13.02
CA LEU A 520 -8.76 -11.60 -13.55
C LEU A 520 -8.51 -11.24 -15.02
N GLY A 521 -7.38 -11.66 -15.59
CA GLY A 521 -7.01 -11.35 -16.97
C GLY A 521 -6.68 -9.87 -17.17
N VAL A 522 -5.98 -9.27 -16.20
CA VAL A 522 -5.67 -7.84 -16.18
C VAL A 522 -4.17 -7.61 -16.17
N ASP A 523 -3.71 -6.62 -16.92
CA ASP A 523 -2.37 -6.07 -16.80
C ASP A 523 -2.43 -4.89 -15.84
N ARG A 524 -1.74 -5.00 -14.70
CA ARG A 524 -1.73 -3.91 -13.71
C ARG A 524 -0.93 -2.69 -14.17
N ASP A 525 -0.03 -2.87 -15.14
CA ASP A 525 0.74 -1.76 -15.73
C ASP A 525 -0.14 -0.99 -16.74
N SER A 526 -1.31 -1.52 -17.09
CA SER A 526 -2.33 -0.81 -17.87
C SER A 526 -3.09 0.16 -16.98
N GLU A 527 -3.00 1.45 -17.29
CA GLU A 527 -3.72 2.50 -16.56
C GLU A 527 -5.22 2.54 -16.90
N ILE A 528 -5.64 1.91 -18.00
CA ILE A 528 -7.02 2.01 -18.49
C ILE A 528 -7.99 1.35 -17.51
N LEU A 529 -7.74 0.09 -17.13
CA LEU A 529 -8.69 -0.67 -16.31
C LEU A 529 -8.82 -0.09 -14.89
N PRO A 530 -7.73 0.20 -14.15
CA PRO A 530 -7.84 0.81 -12.82
C PRO A 530 -8.50 2.20 -12.84
N ASN A 531 -8.31 2.99 -13.91
CA ASN A 531 -8.96 4.29 -14.06
C ASN A 531 -10.46 4.16 -14.41
N LEU A 532 -10.86 3.10 -15.10
CA LEU A 532 -12.28 2.81 -15.34
C LEU A 532 -12.99 2.39 -14.05
N ASP A 533 -12.40 1.46 -13.31
CA ASP A 533 -12.89 1.03 -12.00
C ASP A 533 -11.76 0.37 -11.19
N PRO A 534 -11.48 0.79 -9.95
CA PRO A 534 -10.43 0.19 -9.15
C PRO A 534 -10.66 -1.31 -8.87
N ARG A 535 -11.89 -1.81 -8.99
CA ARG A 535 -12.22 -3.24 -8.81
C ARG A 535 -11.66 -4.14 -9.90
N TYR A 536 -11.22 -3.61 -11.04
CA TYR A 536 -10.53 -4.43 -12.05
C TYR A 536 -9.20 -5.01 -11.53
N PHE A 537 -8.61 -4.41 -10.49
CA PHE A 537 -7.44 -4.93 -9.80
C PHE A 537 -7.63 -4.90 -8.28
N ASP A 538 -8.36 -5.88 -7.74
CA ASP A 538 -8.52 -6.06 -6.29
C ASP A 538 -8.09 -7.48 -5.88
N GLU A 539 -7.07 -7.58 -5.02
CA GLU A 539 -6.58 -8.85 -4.48
C GLU A 539 -7.61 -9.54 -3.57
N ARG A 540 -8.69 -8.84 -3.20
CA ARG A 540 -9.83 -9.35 -2.44
C ARG A 540 -10.99 -9.81 -3.33
N ASP A 541 -10.81 -9.79 -4.66
CA ASP A 541 -11.83 -10.32 -5.55
C ASP A 541 -12.19 -11.79 -5.16
N PRO A 542 -13.48 -12.17 -5.15
CA PRO A 542 -13.90 -13.51 -4.76
C PRO A 542 -13.20 -14.66 -5.52
N ALA A 543 -12.81 -14.47 -6.79
CA ALA A 543 -12.07 -15.47 -7.55
C ALA A 543 -10.65 -15.66 -6.98
N VAL A 544 -9.97 -14.56 -6.66
CA VAL A 544 -8.63 -14.57 -6.05
C VAL A 544 -8.68 -15.18 -4.65
N LEU A 545 -9.64 -14.75 -3.81
CA LEU A 545 -9.83 -15.31 -2.47
C LEU A 545 -10.14 -16.82 -2.50
N ARG A 546 -10.94 -17.30 -3.47
CA ARG A 546 -11.21 -18.73 -3.64
C ARG A 546 -9.95 -19.50 -4.04
N ALA A 547 -9.14 -18.96 -4.93
CA ALA A 547 -7.87 -19.55 -5.33
C ALA A 547 -6.90 -19.66 -4.14
N ILE A 548 -6.73 -18.58 -3.37
CA ILE A 548 -5.89 -18.59 -2.16
C ILE A 548 -6.41 -19.60 -1.13
N SER A 549 -7.72 -19.61 -0.85
CA SER A 549 -8.33 -20.56 0.09
C SER A 549 -8.14 -22.02 -0.35
N HIS A 550 -8.25 -22.30 -1.65
CA HIS A 550 -7.99 -23.62 -2.21
C HIS A 550 -6.53 -24.05 -1.98
N LEU A 551 -5.57 -23.18 -2.33
CA LEU A 551 -4.15 -23.45 -2.15
C LEU A 551 -3.82 -23.78 -0.68
N ILE A 552 -4.23 -22.92 0.24
CA ILE A 552 -3.98 -23.08 1.69
C ILE A 552 -4.47 -24.46 2.15
N LYS A 553 -5.72 -24.81 1.83
CA LYS A 553 -6.32 -26.10 2.20
C LYS A 553 -5.58 -27.30 1.62
N VAL A 554 -5.18 -27.24 0.35
CA VAL A 554 -4.51 -28.37 -0.32
C VAL A 554 -3.08 -28.54 0.18
N ALA A 555 -2.35 -27.44 0.37
CA ALA A 555 -0.98 -27.45 0.88
C ALA A 555 -0.91 -28.00 2.32
N HIS A 556 -1.82 -27.55 3.21
CA HIS A 556 -1.87 -28.03 4.59
C HIS A 556 -2.19 -29.52 4.69
N LYS A 557 -3.05 -30.06 3.80
CA LYS A 557 -3.29 -31.52 3.73
C LYS A 557 -2.03 -32.32 3.42
N HIS A 558 -1.03 -31.71 2.80
CA HIS A 558 0.26 -32.33 2.48
C HIS A 558 1.40 -31.88 3.41
N GLY A 559 1.10 -31.11 4.47
CA GLY A 559 2.11 -30.61 5.40
C GLY A 559 3.06 -29.57 4.79
N VAL A 560 2.64 -28.89 3.72
CA VAL A 560 3.41 -27.85 3.03
C VAL A 560 2.95 -26.48 3.54
N THR A 561 3.90 -25.61 3.87
CA THR A 561 3.60 -24.27 4.39
C THR A 561 3.12 -23.32 3.30
N VAL A 562 2.28 -22.36 3.64
CA VAL A 562 1.81 -21.31 2.75
C VAL A 562 2.05 -19.94 3.35
N SER A 563 2.87 -19.16 2.65
CA SER A 563 3.08 -17.75 2.87
C SER A 563 2.33 -16.93 1.82
N ILE A 564 2.18 -15.63 2.07
CA ILE A 564 1.80 -14.63 1.05
C ILE A 564 2.81 -13.50 1.03
N CYS A 565 3.14 -13.01 -0.16
CA CYS A 565 3.94 -11.82 -0.37
C CYS A 565 3.24 -10.90 -1.39
N GLY A 566 3.42 -9.59 -1.23
CA GLY A 566 2.69 -8.60 -2.01
C GLY A 566 2.43 -7.34 -1.19
N GLN A 567 1.86 -6.33 -1.84
CA GLN A 567 1.54 -5.08 -1.15
C GLN A 567 0.20 -5.16 -0.41
N GLY A 568 -0.77 -5.94 -0.89
CA GLY A 568 -2.08 -6.12 -0.25
C GLY A 568 -2.01 -6.35 1.25
N PRO A 569 -1.32 -7.39 1.75
CA PRO A 569 -1.24 -7.66 3.19
C PRO A 569 -0.54 -6.56 4.00
N SER A 570 0.19 -5.64 3.34
CA SER A 570 0.80 -4.49 4.03
C SER A 570 -0.22 -3.39 4.32
N TYR A 571 -1.27 -3.24 3.50
CA TYR A 571 -2.18 -2.08 3.56
C TYR A 571 -3.67 -2.44 3.74
N LEU A 572 -4.07 -3.67 3.41
CA LEU A 572 -5.45 -4.17 3.47
C LEU A 572 -5.66 -5.00 4.73
N GLU A 573 -6.14 -4.35 5.80
CA GLU A 573 -6.34 -5.01 7.11
C GLU A 573 -7.41 -6.11 7.09
N ASP A 574 -8.46 -5.91 6.30
CA ASP A 574 -9.53 -6.89 6.08
C ASP A 574 -9.00 -8.16 5.39
N PHE A 575 -8.09 -7.99 4.44
CA PHE A 575 -7.42 -9.09 3.77
C PHE A 575 -6.51 -9.87 4.74
N VAL A 576 -5.75 -9.18 5.59
CA VAL A 576 -4.93 -9.82 6.65
C VAL A 576 -5.81 -10.61 7.62
N GLU A 577 -6.91 -10.05 8.11
CA GLU A 577 -7.84 -10.79 8.98
C GLU A 577 -8.37 -12.05 8.28
N TRP A 578 -8.76 -11.92 7.01
CA TRP A 578 -9.25 -13.05 6.22
C TRP A 578 -8.19 -14.14 6.05
N LEU A 579 -6.94 -13.78 5.74
CA LEU A 579 -5.82 -14.71 5.58
C LEU A 579 -5.53 -15.49 6.86
N VAL A 580 -5.49 -14.81 8.01
CA VAL A 580 -5.31 -15.46 9.32
C VAL A 580 -6.46 -16.43 9.61
N ARG A 581 -7.70 -16.06 9.29
CA ARG A 581 -8.87 -16.95 9.44
C ARG A 581 -8.85 -18.13 8.47
N GLN A 582 -8.25 -18.00 7.29
CA GLN A 582 -8.01 -19.14 6.39
C GLN A 582 -6.90 -20.07 6.91
N GLY A 583 -6.14 -19.65 7.92
CA GLY A 583 -5.09 -20.45 8.54
C GLY A 583 -3.71 -20.27 7.90
N ILE A 584 -3.45 -19.16 7.20
CA ILE A 584 -2.14 -18.94 6.57
C ILE A 584 -0.98 -19.05 7.58
N ASP A 585 0.14 -19.64 7.15
CA ASP A 585 1.29 -19.87 8.03
C ASP A 585 2.12 -18.61 8.24
N SER A 586 2.28 -17.80 7.19
CA SER A 586 3.04 -16.56 7.26
C SER A 586 2.57 -15.46 6.31
N ILE A 587 2.79 -14.20 6.70
CA ILE A 587 2.46 -13.02 5.90
C ILE A 587 3.72 -12.16 5.78
N SER A 588 4.18 -11.93 4.55
CA SER A 588 5.37 -11.13 4.25
C SER A 588 4.99 -9.72 3.81
N VAL A 589 5.36 -8.71 4.60
CA VAL A 589 4.93 -7.31 4.43
C VAL A 589 6.11 -6.36 4.27
N ASN A 590 5.84 -5.13 3.83
CA ASN A 590 6.87 -4.09 3.76
C ASN A 590 7.37 -3.71 5.18
N PRO A 591 8.62 -3.22 5.30
CA PRO A 591 9.23 -2.89 6.60
C PRO A 591 8.36 -1.97 7.48
N ASP A 592 7.74 -0.95 6.89
CA ASP A 592 6.88 0.03 7.56
C ASP A 592 5.57 -0.57 8.10
N ALA A 593 5.15 -1.73 7.56
CA ALA A 593 3.92 -2.41 7.94
C ALA A 593 4.13 -3.49 9.03
N VAL A 594 5.37 -3.94 9.28
CA VAL A 594 5.67 -5.09 10.17
C VAL A 594 5.02 -4.96 11.54
N VAL A 595 5.20 -3.83 12.23
CA VAL A 595 4.68 -3.62 13.59
C VAL A 595 3.16 -3.58 13.61
N ARG A 596 2.55 -2.87 12.65
CA ARG A 596 1.09 -2.73 12.53
C ARG A 596 0.45 -4.09 12.25
N VAL A 597 0.97 -4.82 11.27
CA VAL A 597 0.43 -6.13 10.85
C VAL A 597 0.61 -7.17 11.95
N ARG A 598 1.75 -7.21 12.67
CA ARG A 598 1.91 -8.10 13.83
C ARG A 598 0.84 -7.84 14.90
N ARG A 599 0.57 -6.57 15.24
CA ARG A 599 -0.48 -6.20 16.19
C ARG A 599 -1.86 -6.65 15.71
N LEU A 600 -2.18 -6.44 14.43
CA LEU A 600 -3.43 -6.87 13.83
C LEU A 600 -3.60 -8.39 13.89
N VAL A 601 -2.59 -9.16 13.45
CA VAL A 601 -2.61 -10.63 13.49
C VAL A 601 -2.85 -11.14 14.90
N ALA A 602 -2.14 -10.60 15.90
CA ALA A 602 -2.34 -10.99 17.30
C ALA A 602 -3.76 -10.70 17.81
N GLN A 603 -4.35 -9.57 17.40
CA GLN A 603 -5.74 -9.24 17.74
C GLN A 603 -6.73 -10.22 17.09
N VAL A 604 -6.50 -10.57 15.82
CA VAL A 604 -7.34 -11.53 15.08
C VAL A 604 -7.23 -12.92 15.69
N GLU A 605 -6.03 -13.42 15.98
CA GLU A 605 -5.82 -14.72 16.63
C GLU A 605 -6.49 -14.79 18.00
N ARG A 606 -6.35 -13.73 18.82
CA ARG A 606 -7.04 -13.63 20.11
C ARG A 606 -8.56 -13.67 19.94
N ARG A 607 -9.09 -13.01 18.90
CA ARG A 607 -10.53 -13.03 18.57
C ARG A 607 -10.99 -14.45 18.20
N ILE A 608 -10.24 -15.16 17.36
CA ILE A 608 -10.52 -16.55 16.97
C ILE A 608 -10.54 -17.47 18.20
N LEU A 609 -9.57 -17.34 19.10
CA LEU A 609 -9.53 -18.13 20.34
C LEU A 609 -10.77 -17.88 21.23
N LEU A 610 -11.18 -16.63 21.38
CA LEU A 610 -12.37 -16.27 22.16
C LEU A 610 -13.67 -16.78 21.50
N GLU A 611 -13.79 -16.68 20.17
CA GLU A 611 -14.90 -17.23 19.39
C GLU A 611 -15.02 -18.75 19.62
N ASN A 612 -13.92 -19.50 19.47
CA ASN A 612 -13.86 -20.94 19.70
C ASN A 612 -14.24 -21.32 21.15
N MET A 613 -13.77 -20.57 22.15
CA MET A 613 -14.13 -20.80 23.55
C MET A 613 -15.64 -20.62 23.82
N LEU A 614 -16.28 -19.66 23.16
CA LEU A 614 -17.71 -19.39 23.30
C LEU A 614 -18.56 -20.47 22.62
N GLU A 615 -18.16 -20.94 21.44
CA GLU A 615 -18.84 -22.05 20.74
C GLU A 615 -18.81 -23.35 21.54
N VAL A 616 -17.67 -23.69 22.14
CA VAL A 616 -17.52 -24.87 23.00
C VAL A 616 -18.43 -24.80 24.22
N LYS A 617 -18.61 -23.62 24.83
CA LYS A 617 -19.57 -23.40 25.92
C LYS A 617 -21.02 -23.53 25.46
N GLY A 618 -21.34 -23.11 24.23
CA GLY A 618 -22.66 -23.30 23.61
C GLY A 618 -23.02 -24.77 23.41
N LYS A 619 -22.10 -25.56 22.84
CA LYS A 619 -22.28 -27.01 22.63
C LYS A 619 -22.41 -27.80 23.94
N ARG A 620 -21.60 -27.48 24.97
CA ARG A 620 -21.72 -28.09 26.31
C ARG A 620 -23.03 -27.77 27.03
N ARG A 621 -23.65 -26.61 26.75
CA ARG A 621 -24.99 -26.27 27.27
C ARG A 621 -26.11 -27.02 26.55
N HIS A 622 -25.94 -27.35 25.28
CA HIS A 622 -26.89 -28.16 24.51
C HIS A 622 -26.81 -29.66 24.82
N GLN A 623 -25.65 -30.18 25.25
CA GLN A 623 -25.52 -31.58 25.70
C GLN A 623 -25.93 -31.81 27.17
N ARG A 624 -26.18 -30.75 27.94
CA ARG A 624 -26.63 -30.81 29.35
C ARG A 624 -28.13 -30.51 29.51
N LYS A 625 -28.81 -30.11 28.44
CA LYS A 625 -30.26 -30.12 28.32
C LYS A 625 -30.65 -31.37 27.56
#